data_AF-A0A8T3U094-F1
#
_entry.id   AF-A0A8T3U094-F1
#
_cell.length_a   1.000
_cell.length_b   1.000
_cell.length_c   1.000
_cell.angle_alpha   90.00
_cell.angle_beta   90.00
_cell.angle_gamma   90.00
#
_symmetry.space_group_name_H-M   'P 1'
#
loop_
_entity.id
_entity.type
_entity.pdbx_description
1 polymer ?
#
loop_
_entity_poly.entity_id
_entity_poly.type
_entity_poly.pdbx_seq_one_letter_code
_entity_poly.pdbx_strand_id
1 'polypeptide(L)'
;MTGTRRFLPAIVGFLVVVGGLPLAGPHRAAAVSPTTCHVDEADLTPIHQIQGDGSATPISGQSVITRGVVTADFTSGGASGIPANQGLRGFFMEALGDDRDTNTQTSEGIFVFDGGGTFSGAIGDLVHVSGTAGEFSGVTQLTATQLEVCDDSGVALPPAAVLPLPMAPADRAAAFEPLESMRVSHEELTVTEFFQLERFGEIRLSADGVLQTPTNVYLPGSPEAISLAADNAAANIVLDDGRTGQNLNRLDSPDLLPYVEAGETLRIGDQALDHTFVLHFGFNVWRLQPIDIDAITDELAANRTRPRPQDPPDVGGNLTVASFNVLNYFDGDGQDGGFPTSRGATTVSEFVRQTEKLVDAIIRLDADIYGLIEIENDGGTFQATRTLVDALNAELGAAVYRFVDTGVIGTDAIKQAFIYKKATVTPVGNWAILTSEVDPRYDDSRSRPALAQTFLAKGTGERITVVV
;
A
#
# COMPACT_ATOMS: atom_id res chain seq x y z
N MET A 1 3.97 -45.42 40.42
CA MET A 1 2.65 -45.95 40.06
C MET A 1 2.25 -45.24 38.77
N THR A 2 2.53 -45.87 37.63
CA THR A 2 1.53 -46.45 36.70
C THR A 2 0.77 -45.35 35.93
N GLY A 3 0.84 -45.22 34.61
CA GLY A 3 1.43 -46.07 33.59
C GLY A 3 1.30 -45.43 32.20
N THR A 4 2.17 -45.89 31.33
CA THR A 4 2.26 -45.74 29.87
C THR A 4 0.96 -46.09 29.13
N ARG A 5 0.74 -45.48 27.94
CA ARG A 5 0.55 -46.23 26.67
C ARG A 5 0.58 -45.33 25.43
N ARG A 6 1.51 -45.67 24.53
CA ARG A 6 1.54 -45.36 23.09
C ARG A 6 0.42 -46.11 22.37
N PHE A 7 -0.10 -45.54 21.27
CA PHE A 7 -0.70 -46.30 20.17
C PHE A 7 -0.37 -45.64 18.82
N LEU A 8 0.44 -46.33 18.02
CA LEU A 8 0.40 -46.25 16.55
C LEU A 8 -0.65 -47.24 16.05
N PRO A 9 -1.33 -46.98 14.92
CA PRO A 9 -1.84 -48.03 14.06
C PRO A 9 -0.99 -48.12 12.78
N ALA A 10 -0.48 -49.33 12.54
CA ALA A 10 0.00 -49.80 11.25
C ALA A 10 -1.20 -50.30 10.42
N ILE A 11 -1.19 -50.03 9.11
CA ILE A 11 -2.06 -50.66 8.10
C ILE A 11 -1.12 -51.05 6.95
N VAL A 12 -0.60 -52.28 6.93
CA VAL A 12 -1.14 -53.50 6.27
C VAL A 12 -1.37 -53.30 4.77
N GLY A 13 -0.33 -53.60 3.98
CA GLY A 13 -0.42 -53.76 2.53
C GLY A 13 -0.99 -55.12 2.15
N PHE A 14 -1.94 -55.13 1.22
CA PHE A 14 -2.46 -56.34 0.58
C PHE A 14 -1.79 -56.52 -0.79
N LEU A 15 -1.04 -57.60 -0.93
CA LEU A 15 -0.50 -58.10 -2.19
C LEU A 15 -1.53 -59.06 -2.80
N VAL A 16 -2.10 -58.72 -3.95
CA VAL A 16 -2.95 -59.64 -4.73
C VAL A 16 -2.16 -60.08 -5.95
N VAL A 17 -1.81 -61.38 -5.98
CA VAL A 17 -1.24 -62.08 -7.14
C VAL A 17 -2.39 -62.81 -7.83
N VAL A 18 -2.63 -62.50 -9.10
CA VAL A 18 -3.48 -63.31 -10.00
C VAL A 18 -2.71 -63.58 -11.29
N GLY A 19 -2.56 -64.87 -11.62
CA GLY A 19 -1.79 -65.36 -12.78
C GLY A 19 -2.51 -65.23 -14.12
N GLY A 20 -1.71 -65.21 -15.21
CA GLY A 20 -2.13 -65.26 -16.64
C GLY A 20 -2.81 -66.58 -17.03
N LEU A 21 -3.37 -66.80 -18.22
CA LEU A 21 -3.17 -66.39 -19.64
C LEU A 21 -4.49 -66.73 -20.43
N PRO A 22 -4.68 -66.58 -21.78
CA PRO A 22 -3.82 -66.04 -22.86
C PRO A 22 -4.47 -65.05 -23.87
N LEU A 23 -3.61 -64.37 -24.64
CA LEU A 23 -3.69 -63.89 -26.05
C LEU A 23 -5.05 -63.64 -26.74
N ALA A 24 -5.31 -62.37 -27.09
CA ALA A 24 -6.12 -61.97 -28.24
C ALA A 24 -5.60 -60.66 -28.88
N GLY A 25 -5.15 -60.75 -30.15
CA GLY A 25 -5.20 -59.74 -31.22
C GLY A 25 -4.48 -58.38 -31.06
N PRO A 26 -3.74 -57.87 -32.07
CA PRO A 26 -3.26 -56.50 -32.05
C PRO A 26 -4.44 -55.58 -32.34
N HIS A 27 -5.11 -55.08 -31.30
CA HIS A 27 -5.81 -53.83 -31.47
C HIS A 27 -4.74 -52.76 -31.69
N ARG A 28 -4.69 -52.23 -32.92
CA ARG A 28 -4.05 -50.94 -33.20
C ARG A 28 -4.58 -49.98 -32.14
N ALA A 29 -3.76 -49.66 -31.15
CA ALA A 29 -3.90 -48.41 -30.45
C ALA A 29 -3.88 -47.36 -31.56
N ALA A 30 -5.01 -46.68 -31.77
CA ALA A 30 -4.95 -45.40 -32.42
C ALA A 30 -3.94 -44.60 -31.60
N ALA A 31 -2.83 -44.24 -32.22
CA ALA A 31 -1.95 -43.23 -31.66
C ALA A 31 -2.86 -42.01 -31.48
N VAL A 32 -3.22 -41.71 -30.23
CA VAL A 32 -3.68 -40.37 -29.89
C VAL A 32 -2.43 -39.52 -30.10
N SER A 33 -2.40 -38.82 -31.23
CA SER A 33 -1.43 -37.75 -31.43
C SER A 33 -1.58 -36.76 -30.27
N PRO A 34 -0.48 -36.25 -29.68
CA PRO A 34 -0.59 -35.13 -28.75
C PRO A 34 -1.25 -33.96 -29.49
N THR A 35 -2.22 -33.31 -28.85
CA THR A 35 -3.04 -32.28 -29.47
C THR A 35 -2.31 -30.96 -29.27
N THR A 36 -1.33 -30.69 -30.14
CA THR A 36 -0.84 -29.33 -30.36
C THR A 36 -2.04 -28.43 -30.66
N CYS A 37 -2.17 -27.27 -30.01
CA CYS A 37 -3.21 -26.29 -30.31
C CYS A 37 -3.37 -26.13 -31.82
N HIS A 38 -4.45 -26.68 -32.40
CA HIS A 38 -4.65 -26.75 -33.84
C HIS A 38 -5.22 -25.43 -34.34
N VAL A 39 -4.39 -24.40 -34.43
CA VAL A 39 -4.70 -23.18 -35.18
C VAL A 39 -3.61 -23.01 -36.23
N ASP A 40 -4.02 -22.85 -37.49
CA ASP A 40 -3.08 -22.55 -38.57
C ASP A 40 -2.44 -21.18 -38.25
N GLU A 41 -1.10 -21.09 -38.29
CA GLU A 41 -0.38 -19.85 -37.97
C GLU A 41 -0.82 -18.67 -38.85
N ALA A 42 -1.38 -18.96 -40.03
CA ALA A 42 -1.94 -17.96 -40.93
C ALA A 42 -3.21 -17.26 -40.41
N ASP A 43 -3.90 -17.84 -39.42
CA ASP A 43 -5.12 -17.31 -38.82
C ASP A 43 -4.86 -16.52 -37.52
N LEU A 44 -3.61 -16.52 -37.04
CA LEU A 44 -3.21 -15.80 -35.84
C LEU A 44 -3.07 -14.30 -36.13
N THR A 45 -3.65 -13.49 -35.25
CA THR A 45 -3.34 -12.06 -35.14
C THR A 45 -2.32 -11.89 -34.02
N PRO A 46 -1.06 -11.53 -34.32
CA PRO A 46 -0.04 -11.29 -33.30
C PRO A 46 -0.44 -10.19 -32.31
N ILE A 47 0.03 -10.30 -31.06
CA ILE A 47 -0.33 -9.36 -29.99
C ILE A 47 0.04 -7.91 -30.36
N HIS A 48 1.22 -7.67 -30.95
CA HIS A 48 1.62 -6.34 -31.41
C HIS A 48 0.67 -5.72 -32.46
N GLN A 49 -0.06 -6.52 -33.25
CA GLN A 49 -1.08 -6.03 -34.19
C GLN A 49 -2.41 -5.72 -33.50
N ILE A 50 -2.71 -6.42 -32.40
CA ILE A 50 -3.88 -6.15 -31.57
C ILE A 50 -3.67 -4.86 -30.79
N GLN A 51 -2.49 -4.69 -30.20
CA GLN A 51 -2.07 -3.49 -29.49
C GLN A 51 -1.96 -2.28 -30.44
N GLY A 52 -1.15 -2.40 -31.49
CA GLY A 52 -0.77 -1.26 -32.33
C GLY A 52 0.30 -0.38 -31.69
N ASP A 53 0.66 0.71 -32.39
CA ASP A 53 1.71 1.66 -31.98
C ASP A 53 1.15 2.96 -31.35
N GLY A 54 -0.17 2.98 -31.07
CA GLY A 54 -0.88 4.10 -30.46
C GLY A 54 -1.63 3.66 -29.21
N SER A 55 -2.30 4.61 -28.55
CA SER A 55 -2.97 4.39 -27.25
C SER A 55 -4.33 3.68 -27.32
N ALA A 56 -4.59 2.97 -28.41
CA ALA A 56 -5.84 2.24 -28.63
C ALA A 56 -5.66 1.23 -29.76
N THR A 57 -6.31 0.08 -29.63
CA THR A 57 -6.25 -0.97 -30.65
C THR A 57 -6.70 -0.46 -32.04
N PRO A 58 -5.92 -0.73 -33.11
CA PRO A 58 -6.32 -0.39 -34.48
C PRO A 58 -7.46 -1.27 -35.02
N ILE A 59 -7.81 -2.33 -34.30
CA ILE A 59 -8.77 -3.36 -34.72
C ILE A 59 -9.94 -3.50 -33.73
N SER A 60 -10.34 -2.40 -33.09
CA SER A 60 -11.46 -2.35 -32.14
C SER A 60 -12.73 -3.00 -32.69
N GLY A 61 -13.32 -3.90 -31.91
CA GLY A 61 -14.54 -4.65 -32.25
C GLY A 61 -14.33 -5.84 -33.20
N GLN A 62 -13.11 -6.07 -33.70
CA GLN A 62 -12.81 -7.23 -34.52
C GLN A 62 -12.62 -8.48 -33.66
N SER A 63 -13.10 -9.62 -34.15
CA SER A 63 -12.80 -10.92 -33.57
C SER A 63 -11.47 -11.42 -34.10
N VAL A 64 -10.58 -11.81 -33.19
CA VAL A 64 -9.25 -12.30 -33.50
C VAL A 64 -9.01 -13.64 -32.80
N ILE A 65 -8.07 -14.39 -33.35
CA ILE A 65 -7.44 -15.53 -32.68
C ILE A 65 -6.00 -15.15 -32.46
N THR A 66 -5.51 -15.26 -31.24
CA THR A 66 -4.11 -14.96 -30.91
C THR A 66 -3.55 -16.02 -29.97
N ARG A 67 -2.23 -16.02 -29.79
CA ARG A 67 -1.54 -16.90 -28.85
C ARG A 67 -0.51 -16.14 -28.05
N GLY A 68 -0.21 -16.66 -26.86
CA GLY A 68 0.80 -16.11 -25.97
C GLY A 68 1.01 -17.01 -24.76
N VAL A 69 2.07 -16.75 -24.00
CA VAL A 69 2.30 -17.42 -22.72
C VAL A 69 1.72 -16.58 -21.59
N VAL A 70 1.03 -17.22 -20.66
CA VAL A 70 0.44 -16.54 -19.50
C VAL A 70 1.54 -16.02 -18.58
N THR A 71 1.52 -14.72 -18.28
CA THR A 71 2.55 -14.03 -17.48
C THR A 71 2.06 -13.61 -16.10
N ALA A 72 0.75 -13.44 -15.91
CA ALA A 72 0.12 -13.21 -14.61
C ALA A 72 -1.35 -13.63 -14.62
N ASP A 73 -1.86 -14.15 -13.50
CA ASP A 73 -3.21 -14.71 -13.40
C ASP A 73 -4.06 -14.01 -12.33
N PHE A 74 -4.99 -13.18 -12.80
CA PHE A 74 -5.97 -12.43 -12.02
C PHE A 74 -7.40 -12.97 -12.22
N THR A 75 -7.52 -14.24 -12.62
CA THR A 75 -8.81 -14.92 -12.70
C THR A 75 -9.32 -15.25 -11.29
N SER A 76 -10.60 -15.58 -11.18
CA SER A 76 -11.22 -15.84 -9.88
C SER A 76 -10.57 -17.04 -9.18
N GLY A 77 -9.83 -16.79 -8.10
CA GLY A 77 -9.12 -17.86 -7.39
C GLY A 77 -7.92 -18.43 -8.15
N GLY A 78 -7.46 -17.71 -9.19
CA GLY A 78 -6.17 -17.96 -9.86
C GLY A 78 -4.97 -17.63 -8.95
N ALA A 79 -3.77 -17.51 -9.52
CA ALA A 79 -2.54 -17.25 -8.74
C ALA A 79 -2.62 -15.99 -7.86
N SER A 80 -3.39 -14.98 -8.25
CA SER A 80 -3.65 -13.79 -7.42
C SER A 80 -4.48 -14.06 -6.16
N GLY A 81 -5.23 -15.17 -6.10
CA GLY A 81 -6.15 -15.51 -5.01
C GLY A 81 -7.37 -14.58 -4.88
N ILE A 82 -7.55 -13.61 -5.80
CA ILE A 82 -8.60 -12.60 -5.69
C ILE A 82 -9.94 -13.15 -6.18
N PRO A 83 -11.05 -12.98 -5.41
CA PRO A 83 -12.38 -13.35 -5.88
C PRO A 83 -12.80 -12.59 -7.15
N ALA A 84 -13.52 -13.25 -8.06
CA ALA A 84 -13.96 -12.65 -9.32
C ALA A 84 -14.62 -11.27 -9.16
N ASN A 85 -15.45 -11.08 -8.14
CA ASN A 85 -16.17 -9.82 -7.93
C ASN A 85 -15.32 -8.70 -7.34
N GLN A 86 -14.03 -8.95 -7.12
CA GLN A 86 -13.09 -8.01 -6.49
C GLN A 86 -11.84 -7.77 -7.34
N GLY A 87 -11.48 -8.65 -8.28
CA GLY A 87 -10.24 -8.56 -9.07
C GLY A 87 -10.43 -8.11 -10.51
N LEU A 88 -9.35 -8.20 -11.30
CA LEU A 88 -9.33 -7.86 -12.73
C LEU A 88 -10.12 -8.85 -13.60
N ARG A 89 -10.34 -10.09 -13.13
CA ARG A 89 -11.13 -11.15 -13.79
C ARG A 89 -10.56 -11.57 -15.15
N GLY A 90 -9.26 -11.80 -15.19
CA GLY A 90 -8.58 -12.15 -16.42
C GLY A 90 -7.13 -12.51 -16.15
N PHE A 91 -6.36 -12.67 -17.21
CA PHE A 91 -4.94 -12.97 -17.11
C PHE A 91 -4.18 -12.12 -18.12
N PHE A 92 -2.89 -11.94 -17.87
CA PHE A 92 -1.97 -11.30 -18.80
C PHE A 92 -1.23 -12.39 -19.57
N MET A 93 -0.97 -12.14 -20.85
CA MET A 93 -0.11 -13.01 -21.65
C MET A 93 0.82 -12.18 -22.54
N GLU A 94 1.95 -12.77 -22.90
CA GLU A 94 2.91 -12.18 -23.82
C GLU A 94 3.21 -13.08 -25.02
N ALA A 95 3.54 -12.46 -26.15
CA ALA A 95 4.01 -13.15 -27.34
C ALA A 95 5.40 -13.78 -27.12
N LEU A 96 5.67 -14.88 -27.84
CA LEU A 96 6.91 -15.65 -27.77
C LEU A 96 7.54 -15.82 -29.15
N GLY A 97 8.86 -15.99 -29.18
CA GLY A 97 9.59 -16.41 -30.37
C GLY A 97 9.27 -15.55 -31.59
N ASP A 98 8.84 -16.22 -32.67
CA ASP A 98 8.56 -15.60 -33.97
C ASP A 98 7.26 -14.77 -33.99
N ASP A 99 6.42 -14.83 -32.95
CA ASP A 99 5.21 -13.98 -32.85
C ASP A 99 5.53 -12.55 -32.39
N ARG A 100 6.72 -12.34 -31.85
CA ARG A 100 7.21 -11.02 -31.44
C ARG A 100 7.76 -10.28 -32.65
N ASP A 101 7.43 -9.01 -32.79
CA ASP A 101 8.05 -8.16 -33.79
C ASP A 101 9.35 -7.52 -33.26
N THR A 102 9.94 -6.65 -34.09
CA THR A 102 11.13 -5.87 -33.72
C THR A 102 10.81 -4.40 -33.48
N ASN A 103 9.53 -4.02 -33.46
CA ASN A 103 9.09 -2.65 -33.32
C ASN A 103 8.98 -2.31 -31.83
N THR A 104 9.84 -1.43 -31.35
CA THR A 104 9.86 -1.03 -29.93
C THR A 104 8.69 -0.11 -29.53
N GLN A 105 7.82 0.24 -30.48
CA GLN A 105 6.64 1.08 -30.23
C GLN A 105 5.36 0.28 -30.02
N THR A 106 5.40 -1.04 -30.18
CA THR A 106 4.26 -1.94 -30.00
C THR A 106 4.48 -2.82 -28.78
N SER A 107 3.43 -3.01 -27.97
CA SER A 107 3.48 -3.96 -26.87
C SER A 107 3.33 -5.40 -27.35
N GLU A 108 4.10 -6.29 -26.73
CA GLU A 108 3.97 -7.75 -26.90
C GLU A 108 3.11 -8.40 -25.82
N GLY A 109 2.54 -7.60 -24.92
CA GLY A 109 1.66 -8.02 -23.83
C GLY A 109 0.21 -7.63 -24.08
N ILE A 110 -0.71 -8.45 -23.59
CA ILE A 110 -2.15 -8.18 -23.66
C ILE A 110 -2.86 -8.69 -22.41
N PHE A 111 -3.84 -7.93 -21.93
CA PHE A 111 -4.78 -8.42 -20.92
C PHE A 111 -5.95 -9.15 -21.59
N VAL A 112 -6.25 -10.35 -21.09
CA VAL A 112 -7.37 -11.18 -21.55
C VAL A 112 -8.44 -11.21 -20.46
N PHE A 113 -9.55 -10.54 -20.72
CA PHE A 113 -10.71 -10.55 -19.84
C PHE A 113 -11.50 -11.86 -19.98
N ASP A 114 -11.50 -12.65 -18.91
CA ASP A 114 -12.25 -13.92 -18.79
C ASP A 114 -13.56 -13.68 -18.03
N GLY A 115 -14.50 -12.99 -18.69
CA GLY A 115 -15.79 -12.66 -18.10
C GLY A 115 -16.61 -13.89 -17.70
N GLY A 116 -16.38 -15.03 -18.36
CA GLY A 116 -17.05 -16.31 -18.09
C GLY A 116 -16.44 -17.12 -16.94
N GLY A 117 -15.22 -16.80 -16.49
CA GLY A 117 -14.49 -17.60 -15.51
C GLY A 117 -14.20 -19.01 -16.02
N THR A 118 -13.85 -19.12 -17.30
CA THR A 118 -13.63 -20.41 -17.99
C THR A 118 -12.16 -20.76 -18.13
N PHE A 119 -11.26 -19.82 -17.85
CA PHE A 119 -9.83 -20.06 -17.87
C PHE A 119 -9.42 -21.09 -16.80
N SER A 120 -8.52 -22.00 -17.16
CA SER A 120 -8.05 -23.08 -16.28
C SER A 120 -6.55 -23.36 -16.39
N GLY A 121 -5.80 -22.47 -17.06
CA GLY A 121 -4.34 -22.56 -17.16
C GLY A 121 -3.64 -21.88 -15.98
N ALA A 122 -2.32 -21.81 -16.07
CA ALA A 122 -1.45 -21.18 -15.09
C ALA A 122 -0.38 -20.32 -15.78
N ILE A 123 0.35 -19.52 -14.99
CA ILE A 123 1.54 -18.80 -15.46
C ILE A 123 2.52 -19.80 -16.09
N GLY A 124 3.04 -19.47 -17.28
CA GLY A 124 3.92 -20.32 -18.06
C GLY A 124 3.22 -21.25 -19.05
N ASP A 125 1.88 -21.30 -19.06
CA ASP A 125 1.15 -22.05 -20.08
C ASP A 125 1.03 -21.26 -21.37
N LEU A 126 1.27 -21.93 -22.51
CA LEU A 126 0.92 -21.40 -23.82
C LEU A 126 -0.59 -21.50 -24.03
N VAL A 127 -1.23 -20.41 -24.41
CA VAL A 127 -2.68 -20.34 -24.58
C VAL A 127 -3.05 -19.78 -25.95
N HIS A 128 -4.15 -20.30 -26.50
CA HIS A 128 -4.83 -19.75 -27.65
C HIS A 128 -6.11 -19.06 -27.18
N VAL A 129 -6.30 -17.82 -27.63
CA VAL A 129 -7.42 -16.97 -27.23
C VAL A 129 -8.16 -16.52 -28.47
N SER A 130 -9.41 -16.95 -28.59
CA SER A 130 -10.36 -16.30 -29.49
C SER A 130 -11.11 -15.24 -28.69
N GLY A 131 -11.16 -14.02 -29.21
CA GLY A 131 -11.77 -12.91 -28.48
C GLY A 131 -12.02 -11.70 -29.35
N THR A 132 -12.69 -10.71 -28.79
CA THR A 132 -12.90 -9.40 -29.43
C THR A 132 -11.92 -8.39 -28.87
N ALA A 133 -11.15 -7.73 -29.74
CA ALA A 133 -10.24 -6.65 -29.37
C ALA A 133 -11.00 -5.37 -29.05
N GLY A 134 -10.57 -4.65 -28.01
CA GLY A 134 -11.16 -3.36 -27.66
C GLY A 134 -10.51 -2.70 -26.45
N GLU A 135 -11.05 -1.54 -26.09
CA GLU A 135 -10.59 -0.75 -24.96
C GLU A 135 -11.49 -0.96 -23.74
N PHE A 136 -10.89 -1.06 -22.57
CA PHE A 136 -11.61 -0.99 -21.31
C PHE A 136 -10.82 -0.17 -20.30
N SER A 137 -11.44 0.90 -19.79
CA SER A 137 -10.81 1.81 -18.81
C SER A 137 -9.46 2.40 -19.27
N GLY A 138 -9.24 2.48 -20.58
CA GLY A 138 -8.02 2.99 -21.20
C GLY A 138 -6.89 1.96 -21.38
N VAL A 139 -7.22 0.66 -21.35
CA VAL A 139 -6.30 -0.44 -21.67
C VAL A 139 -6.81 -1.21 -22.88
N THR A 140 -5.89 -1.59 -23.77
CA THR A 140 -6.17 -2.54 -24.84
C THR A 140 -6.29 -3.93 -24.24
N GLN A 141 -7.44 -4.58 -24.45
CA GLN A 141 -7.69 -5.93 -23.95
C GLN A 141 -8.49 -6.79 -24.92
N LEU A 142 -8.42 -8.11 -24.72
CA LEU A 142 -9.29 -9.08 -25.39
C LEU A 142 -10.43 -9.51 -24.48
N THR A 143 -11.67 -9.37 -24.96
CA THR A 143 -12.81 -10.06 -24.33
C THR A 143 -12.87 -11.49 -24.87
N ALA A 144 -12.49 -12.46 -24.05
CA ALA A 144 -12.39 -13.85 -24.48
C ALA A 144 -13.78 -14.45 -24.78
N THR A 145 -13.85 -15.19 -25.89
CA THR A 145 -15.02 -16.01 -26.28
C THR A 145 -14.69 -17.50 -26.27
N GLN A 146 -13.42 -17.85 -26.51
CA GLN A 146 -12.89 -19.20 -26.35
C GLN A 146 -11.46 -19.12 -25.83
N LEU A 147 -11.15 -19.99 -24.87
CA LEU A 147 -9.84 -20.12 -24.25
C LEU A 147 -9.40 -21.58 -24.36
N GLU A 148 -8.19 -21.81 -24.87
CA GLU A 148 -7.58 -23.13 -24.97
C GLU A 148 -6.17 -23.07 -24.39
N VAL A 149 -5.87 -23.99 -23.46
CA VAL A 149 -4.52 -24.19 -22.94
C VAL A 149 -3.86 -25.27 -23.79
N CYS A 150 -2.70 -24.96 -24.35
CA CYS A 150 -1.98 -25.87 -25.23
C CYS A 150 -1.26 -26.96 -24.42
N ASP A 151 -0.98 -28.09 -25.06
CA ASP A 151 -0.21 -29.20 -24.45
C ASP A 151 1.22 -28.77 -24.03
N ASP A 152 1.73 -27.65 -24.58
CA ASP A 152 2.99 -27.01 -24.21
C ASP A 152 2.84 -26.13 -22.95
N SER A 153 2.78 -26.78 -21.79
CA SER A 153 2.83 -26.13 -20.46
C SER A 153 4.27 -25.88 -19.99
N GLY A 154 4.48 -24.89 -19.11
CA GLY A 154 5.80 -24.62 -18.51
C GLY A 154 6.80 -24.00 -19.47
N VAL A 155 6.31 -23.21 -20.43
CA VAL A 155 7.14 -22.44 -21.36
C VAL A 155 7.87 -21.35 -20.59
N ALA A 156 9.15 -21.15 -20.92
CA ALA A 156 9.93 -20.08 -20.32
C ALA A 156 9.31 -18.71 -20.67
N LEU A 157 9.06 -17.89 -19.65
CA LEU A 157 8.52 -16.55 -19.85
C LEU A 157 9.53 -15.67 -20.61
N PRO A 158 9.06 -14.71 -21.44
CA PRO A 158 9.93 -13.67 -21.99
C PRO A 158 10.67 -12.93 -20.87
N PRO A 159 11.91 -12.46 -21.10
CA PRO A 159 12.58 -11.55 -20.18
C PRO A 159 11.71 -10.32 -19.91
N ALA A 160 11.68 -9.86 -18.66
CA ALA A 160 10.99 -8.61 -18.33
C ALA A 160 11.66 -7.43 -19.04
N ALA A 161 10.86 -6.48 -19.53
CA ALA A 161 11.37 -5.22 -20.04
C ALA A 161 11.86 -4.34 -18.88
N VAL A 162 12.82 -3.47 -19.15
CA VAL A 162 13.26 -2.48 -18.15
C VAL A 162 12.16 -1.42 -18.03
N LEU A 163 11.62 -1.24 -16.82
CA LEU A 163 10.71 -0.15 -16.49
C LEU A 163 11.48 1.18 -16.58
N PRO A 164 11.14 2.08 -17.52
CA PRO A 164 11.92 3.30 -17.70
C PRO A 164 11.52 4.34 -16.64
N LEU A 165 12.11 4.27 -15.45
CA LEU A 165 12.03 5.31 -14.41
C LEU A 165 13.45 5.76 -14.04
N PRO A 166 13.63 7.01 -13.56
CA PRO A 166 12.64 8.09 -13.46
C PRO A 166 12.29 8.71 -14.83
N MET A 167 11.06 9.24 -14.97
CA MET A 167 10.66 10.02 -16.14
C MET A 167 9.52 11.00 -15.86
N ALA A 168 9.50 12.13 -16.55
CA ALA A 168 8.47 13.14 -16.34
C ALA A 168 7.05 12.55 -16.56
N PRO A 169 6.06 12.89 -15.72
CA PRO A 169 4.70 12.35 -15.85
C PRO A 169 4.07 12.53 -17.24
N ALA A 170 4.40 13.61 -17.93
CA ALA A 170 3.90 13.90 -19.27
C ALA A 170 4.43 12.93 -20.34
N ASP A 171 5.58 12.30 -20.11
CA ASP A 171 6.22 11.38 -21.06
C ASP A 171 5.80 9.92 -20.83
N ARG A 172 5.15 9.62 -19.68
CA ARG A 172 4.76 8.26 -19.29
C ARG A 172 3.87 7.58 -20.30
N ALA A 173 2.87 8.27 -20.84
CA ALA A 173 1.99 7.67 -21.83
C ALA A 173 2.79 7.14 -23.03
N ALA A 174 3.66 7.96 -23.63
CA ALA A 174 4.44 7.54 -24.79
C ALA A 174 5.48 6.44 -24.47
N ALA A 175 6.02 6.41 -23.26
CA ALA A 175 7.05 5.45 -22.87
C ALA A 175 6.50 4.14 -22.31
N PHE A 176 5.30 4.15 -21.73
CA PHE A 176 4.66 2.98 -21.12
C PHE A 176 3.67 2.29 -22.05
N GLU A 177 3.13 2.99 -23.06
CA GLU A 177 2.27 2.37 -24.09
C GLU A 177 2.92 1.14 -24.74
N PRO A 178 4.20 1.18 -25.19
CA PRO A 178 4.85 0.01 -25.79
C PRO A 178 5.13 -1.12 -24.79
N LEU A 179 4.84 -0.91 -23.51
CA LEU A 179 5.03 -1.86 -22.42
C LEU A 179 3.69 -2.25 -21.77
N GLU A 180 2.56 -1.78 -22.30
CA GLU A 180 1.24 -2.06 -21.72
C GLU A 180 1.00 -3.56 -21.65
N SER A 181 0.59 -4.07 -20.49
CA SER A 181 0.33 -5.49 -20.22
C SER A 181 1.55 -6.41 -20.32
N MET A 182 2.77 -5.87 -20.45
CA MET A 182 4.02 -6.62 -20.43
C MET A 182 4.59 -6.75 -19.01
N ARG A 183 5.43 -7.78 -18.82
CA ARG A 183 6.30 -7.91 -17.66
C ARG A 183 7.36 -6.82 -17.70
N VAL A 184 7.51 -6.11 -16.58
CA VAL A 184 8.52 -5.06 -16.39
C VAL A 184 9.27 -5.24 -15.08
N SER A 185 10.53 -4.82 -15.04
CA SER A 185 11.35 -4.83 -13.83
C SER A 185 12.20 -3.56 -13.75
N HIS A 186 12.59 -3.19 -12.54
CA HIS A 186 13.55 -2.13 -12.26
C HIS A 186 14.58 -2.65 -11.25
N GLU A 187 15.82 -2.16 -11.30
CA GLU A 187 16.89 -2.64 -10.42
C GLU A 187 16.54 -2.47 -8.94
N GLU A 188 15.93 -1.34 -8.60
CA GLU A 188 15.50 -1.02 -7.24
C GLU A 188 14.28 -0.12 -7.23
N LEU A 189 13.25 -0.48 -6.48
CA LEU A 189 12.08 0.36 -6.23
C LEU A 189 11.86 0.53 -4.72
N THR A 190 11.82 1.77 -4.26
CA THR A 190 11.70 2.12 -2.83
C THR A 190 10.29 2.58 -2.48
N VAL A 191 9.71 2.04 -1.42
CA VAL A 191 8.42 2.48 -0.87
C VAL A 191 8.50 3.93 -0.41
N THR A 192 7.63 4.78 -0.95
CA THR A 192 7.60 6.22 -0.62
C THR A 192 6.25 6.70 -0.08
N GLU A 193 5.17 5.94 -0.24
CA GLU A 193 3.83 6.29 0.24
C GLU A 193 2.98 5.01 0.43
N PHE A 194 2.15 4.97 1.46
CA PHE A 194 1.19 3.88 1.71
C PHE A 194 -0.17 4.40 2.20
N PHE A 195 -0.48 5.67 1.94
CA PHE A 195 -1.73 6.30 2.39
C PHE A 195 -2.97 5.59 1.83
N GLN A 196 -2.88 5.07 0.60
CA GLN A 196 -3.98 4.36 -0.06
C GLN A 196 -4.00 2.85 0.23
N LEU A 197 -3.10 2.34 1.07
CA LEU A 197 -2.95 0.89 1.27
C LEU A 197 -4.21 0.25 1.87
N GLU A 198 -4.75 0.83 2.94
CA GLU A 198 -5.98 0.31 3.55
C GLU A 198 -7.16 0.43 2.58
N ARG A 199 -7.29 1.61 1.95
CA ARG A 199 -8.46 1.96 1.15
C ARG A 199 -8.51 1.20 -0.17
N PHE A 200 -7.40 1.14 -0.90
CA PHE A 200 -7.34 0.61 -2.27
C PHE A 200 -6.32 -0.52 -2.45
N GLY A 201 -5.53 -0.87 -1.43
CA GLY A 201 -4.44 -1.84 -1.62
C GLY A 201 -3.23 -1.25 -2.36
N GLU A 202 -3.14 0.08 -2.46
CA GLU A 202 -2.12 0.74 -3.26
C GLU A 202 -0.97 1.29 -2.39
N ILE A 203 0.26 1.11 -2.86
CA ILE A 203 1.44 1.82 -2.38
C ILE A 203 2.12 2.55 -3.52
N ARG A 204 2.98 3.52 -3.20
CA ARG A 204 3.82 4.21 -4.19
C ARG A 204 5.26 3.77 -4.02
N LEU A 205 5.88 3.42 -5.13
CA LEU A 205 7.28 3.05 -5.26
C LEU A 205 8.04 4.17 -5.99
N SER A 206 9.36 4.24 -5.79
CA SER A 206 10.25 5.24 -6.36
C SER A 206 11.54 4.61 -6.85
N ALA A 207 11.98 4.99 -8.05
CA ALA A 207 13.30 4.65 -8.59
C ALA A 207 14.44 5.52 -8.04
N ASP A 208 14.12 6.55 -7.24
CA ASP A 208 15.09 7.51 -6.68
C ASP A 208 15.10 7.48 -5.14
N GLY A 209 14.92 6.29 -4.57
CA GLY A 209 14.87 6.13 -3.11
C GLY A 209 13.68 6.84 -2.46
N VAL A 210 13.89 7.32 -1.22
CA VAL A 210 12.84 8.04 -0.47
C VAL A 210 12.69 9.47 -0.96
N LEU A 211 11.48 9.81 -1.40
CA LEU A 211 11.14 11.13 -1.91
C LEU A 211 10.87 12.10 -0.76
N GLN A 212 11.72 13.11 -0.61
CA GLN A 212 11.54 14.14 0.41
C GLN A 212 10.42 15.10 0.03
N THR A 213 9.56 15.47 0.98
CA THR A 213 8.66 16.61 0.78
C THR A 213 9.51 17.85 0.48
N PRO A 214 9.31 18.56 -0.64
CA PRO A 214 10.25 19.60 -1.06
C PRO A 214 10.51 20.69 -0.02
N THR A 215 9.47 21.08 0.72
CA THR A 215 9.54 22.10 1.76
C THR A 215 10.22 21.65 3.05
N ASN A 216 10.57 20.37 3.19
CA ASN A 216 11.42 19.91 4.29
C ASN A 216 12.89 20.29 4.08
N VAL A 217 13.28 20.56 2.83
CA VAL A 217 14.68 20.77 2.42
C VAL A 217 14.91 22.16 1.85
N TYR A 218 13.90 22.72 1.17
CA TYR A 218 13.98 24.01 0.50
C TYR A 218 12.87 24.96 0.94
N LEU A 219 13.07 26.27 0.76
CA LEU A 219 12.05 27.26 1.09
C LEU A 219 10.81 27.10 0.18
N PRO A 220 9.59 27.25 0.72
CA PRO A 220 8.37 27.19 -0.10
C PRO A 220 8.43 28.16 -1.29
N GLY A 221 8.15 27.63 -2.49
CA GLY A 221 8.15 28.39 -3.74
C GLY A 221 9.52 28.72 -4.32
N SER A 222 10.63 28.25 -3.71
CA SER A 222 11.96 28.41 -4.32
C SER A 222 12.09 27.54 -5.58
N PRO A 223 12.98 27.91 -6.53
CA PRO A 223 13.27 27.09 -7.70
C PRO A 223 13.68 25.65 -7.35
N GLU A 224 14.41 25.45 -6.25
CA GLU A 224 14.85 24.13 -5.78
C GLU A 224 13.67 23.30 -5.27
N ALA A 225 12.72 23.90 -4.54
CA ALA A 225 11.51 23.22 -4.11
C ALA A 225 10.63 22.79 -5.30
N ILE A 226 10.54 23.63 -6.33
CA ILE A 226 9.80 23.33 -7.57
C ILE A 226 10.51 22.22 -8.36
N SER A 227 11.84 22.25 -8.45
CA SER A 227 12.63 21.20 -9.10
C SER A 227 12.44 19.86 -8.39
N LEU A 228 12.62 19.81 -7.07
CA LEU A 228 12.47 18.57 -6.30
C LEU A 228 11.03 18.01 -6.39
N ALA A 229 10.01 18.88 -6.49
CA ALA A 229 8.64 18.43 -6.74
C ALA A 229 8.49 17.74 -8.11
N ALA A 230 9.14 18.27 -9.15
CA ALA A 230 9.14 17.67 -10.49
C ALA A 230 9.93 16.35 -10.51
N ASP A 231 11.08 16.29 -9.82
CA ASP A 231 11.90 15.08 -9.70
C ASP A 231 11.13 13.97 -8.96
N ASN A 232 10.50 14.30 -7.83
CA ASN A 232 9.62 13.38 -7.10
C ASN A 232 8.48 12.87 -7.98
N ALA A 233 7.85 13.76 -8.75
CA ALA A 233 6.77 13.38 -9.66
C ALA A 233 7.27 12.45 -10.77
N ALA A 234 8.52 12.59 -11.21
CA ALA A 234 9.12 11.77 -12.24
C ALA A 234 9.53 10.36 -11.75
N ALA A 235 9.98 10.25 -10.51
CA ALA A 235 10.61 9.04 -9.99
C ALA A 235 9.64 7.94 -9.53
N ASN A 236 8.33 8.20 -9.42
CA ASN A 236 7.42 7.31 -8.70
C ASN A 236 6.41 6.54 -9.58
N ILE A 237 5.97 5.37 -9.13
CA ILE A 237 4.89 4.59 -9.76
C ILE A 237 4.00 3.95 -8.68
N VAL A 238 2.73 3.69 -9.02
CA VAL A 238 1.80 2.99 -8.12
C VAL A 238 2.04 1.48 -8.24
N LEU A 239 2.10 0.78 -7.11
CA LEU A 239 1.94 -0.67 -7.02
C LEU A 239 0.56 -0.95 -6.41
N ASP A 240 -0.28 -1.67 -7.16
CA ASP A 240 -1.66 -2.02 -6.84
C ASP A 240 -1.75 -3.47 -6.36
N ASP A 241 -2.76 -3.87 -5.58
CA ASP A 241 -2.93 -5.26 -5.11
C ASP A 241 -3.77 -6.13 -6.06
N GLY A 242 -4.16 -5.60 -7.23
CA GLY A 242 -4.97 -6.29 -8.24
C GLY A 242 -6.47 -6.29 -7.95
N ARG A 243 -6.93 -5.63 -6.88
CA ARG A 243 -8.34 -5.50 -6.54
C ARG A 243 -8.90 -4.17 -7.06
N THR A 244 -10.19 -4.15 -7.37
CA THR A 244 -10.88 -3.00 -7.99
C THR A 244 -11.82 -2.26 -7.05
N GLY A 245 -11.90 -2.67 -5.78
CA GLY A 245 -12.81 -2.11 -4.76
C GLY A 245 -12.12 -1.20 -3.75
N GLN A 246 -12.92 -0.43 -3.01
CA GLN A 246 -12.44 0.40 -1.89
C GLN A 246 -12.94 -0.13 -0.55
N ASN A 247 -12.15 0.06 0.52
CA ASN A 247 -12.48 -0.32 1.89
C ASN A 247 -12.99 -1.77 1.98
N LEU A 248 -12.36 -2.67 1.23
CA LEU A 248 -12.73 -4.08 1.24
C LEU A 248 -12.61 -4.59 2.68
N ASN A 249 -13.68 -5.18 3.22
CA ASN A 249 -13.70 -5.68 4.58
C ASN A 249 -12.74 -6.87 4.69
N ARG A 250 -11.48 -6.59 5.05
CA ARG A 250 -10.42 -7.57 5.21
C ARG A 250 -10.38 -8.19 6.62
N LEU A 251 -11.24 -7.74 7.54
CA LEU A 251 -11.26 -8.24 8.93
C LEU A 251 -11.74 -9.68 9.07
N ASP A 252 -12.50 -10.18 8.09
CA ASP A 252 -13.00 -11.56 8.06
C ASP A 252 -12.16 -12.48 7.14
N SER A 253 -11.13 -11.92 6.48
CA SER A 253 -10.16 -12.71 5.70
C SER A 253 -8.88 -12.93 6.53
N PRO A 254 -8.27 -14.13 6.49
CA PRO A 254 -6.92 -14.32 7.02
C PRO A 254 -5.88 -13.47 6.27
N ASP A 255 -6.22 -12.95 5.08
CA ASP A 255 -5.35 -12.11 4.27
C ASP A 255 -5.27 -10.69 4.86
N LEU A 256 -4.10 -10.41 5.41
CA LEU A 256 -3.71 -9.10 5.94
C LEU A 256 -3.75 -8.02 4.84
N LEU A 257 -3.51 -6.76 5.23
CA LEU A 257 -3.19 -5.70 4.27
C LEU A 257 -2.09 -6.20 3.30
N PRO A 258 -2.21 -5.99 1.98
CA PRO A 258 -1.18 -6.43 1.05
C PRO A 258 0.16 -5.78 1.42
N TYR A 259 1.27 -6.45 1.12
CA TYR A 259 2.62 -5.95 1.40
C TYR A 259 2.97 -5.84 2.91
N VAL A 260 2.15 -6.40 3.79
CA VAL A 260 2.37 -6.38 5.25
C VAL A 260 2.33 -7.79 5.82
N GLU A 261 3.48 -8.27 6.30
CA GLU A 261 3.55 -9.51 7.08
C GLU A 261 2.95 -9.35 8.48
N ALA A 262 2.41 -10.43 9.02
CA ALA A 262 1.87 -10.48 10.38
C ALA A 262 2.94 -10.07 11.42
N GLY A 263 2.64 -9.04 12.22
CA GLY A 263 3.55 -8.56 13.27
C GLY A 263 4.62 -7.58 12.78
N GLU A 264 4.72 -7.36 11.48
CA GLU A 264 5.63 -6.40 10.88
C GLU A 264 4.88 -5.13 10.42
N THR A 265 5.62 -4.15 9.95
CA THR A 265 5.05 -2.92 9.39
C THR A 265 5.79 -2.56 8.12
N LEU A 266 5.06 -2.32 7.03
CA LEU A 266 5.60 -1.69 5.82
C LEU A 266 6.07 -0.27 6.14
N ARG A 267 7.25 0.11 5.65
CA ARG A 267 7.87 1.40 5.95
C ARG A 267 8.26 2.14 4.69
N ILE A 268 8.24 3.47 4.78
CA ILE A 268 8.93 4.31 3.80
C ILE A 268 10.41 3.92 3.81
N GLY A 269 10.91 3.52 2.64
CA GLY A 269 12.26 3.05 2.45
C GLY A 269 12.45 1.56 2.28
N ASP A 270 11.43 0.73 2.54
CA ASP A 270 11.53 -0.69 2.19
C ASP A 270 11.68 -0.81 0.66
N GLN A 271 12.42 -1.81 0.19
CA GLN A 271 12.85 -1.91 -1.21
C GLN A 271 12.33 -3.19 -1.86
N ALA A 272 12.04 -3.11 -3.15
CA ALA A 272 11.89 -4.26 -4.03
C ALA A 272 13.05 -4.24 -5.03
N LEU A 273 13.90 -5.27 -5.01
CA LEU A 273 15.12 -5.34 -5.83
C LEU A 273 14.91 -6.32 -6.98
N ASP A 274 15.16 -5.88 -8.21
CA ASP A 274 15.02 -6.68 -9.44
C ASP A 274 13.67 -7.42 -9.57
N HIS A 275 12.63 -6.96 -8.87
CA HIS A 275 11.33 -7.62 -8.81
C HIS A 275 10.58 -7.39 -10.13
N THR A 276 9.87 -8.42 -10.59
CA THR A 276 9.08 -8.32 -11.83
C THR A 276 7.59 -8.10 -11.54
N PHE A 277 7.01 -7.17 -12.29
CA PHE A 277 5.59 -6.82 -12.24
C PHE A 277 4.99 -6.90 -13.63
N VAL A 278 3.68 -6.71 -13.74
CA VAL A 278 3.04 -6.35 -15.02
C VAL A 278 2.75 -4.86 -15.04
N LEU A 279 3.14 -4.15 -16.10
CA LEU A 279 2.75 -2.77 -16.29
C LEU A 279 1.33 -2.70 -16.83
N HIS A 280 0.47 -1.93 -16.19
CA HIS A 280 -0.94 -1.81 -16.56
C HIS A 280 -1.42 -0.37 -16.41
N PHE A 281 -2.52 -0.04 -17.07
CA PHE A 281 -3.18 1.25 -16.90
C PHE A 281 -4.54 1.06 -16.21
N GLY A 282 -4.87 1.91 -15.25
CA GLY A 282 -6.12 1.75 -14.51
C GLY A 282 -6.41 2.95 -13.62
N PHE A 283 -7.69 3.30 -13.50
CA PHE A 283 -8.15 4.46 -12.74
C PHE A 283 -7.41 5.77 -13.13
N ASN A 284 -7.11 5.93 -14.42
CA ASN A 284 -6.39 7.06 -15.01
C ASN A 284 -4.91 7.20 -14.57
N VAL A 285 -4.27 6.12 -14.10
CA VAL A 285 -2.84 6.12 -13.77
C VAL A 285 -2.18 4.83 -14.27
N TRP A 286 -0.91 4.94 -14.68
CA TRP A 286 -0.04 3.78 -14.88
C TRP A 286 0.35 3.17 -13.54
N ARG A 287 0.26 1.84 -13.46
CA ARG A 287 0.45 1.06 -12.23
C ARG A 287 1.13 -0.26 -12.51
N LEU A 288 1.81 -0.77 -11.49
CA LEU A 288 2.36 -2.12 -11.47
C LEU A 288 1.31 -3.04 -10.83
N GLN A 289 1.07 -4.17 -11.48
CA GLN A 289 0.29 -5.28 -10.95
C GLN A 289 1.25 -6.39 -10.50
N PRO A 290 1.10 -6.94 -9.29
CA PRO A 290 1.96 -8.00 -8.77
C PRO A 290 1.67 -9.30 -9.50
N ILE A 291 2.71 -9.96 -10.00
CA ILE A 291 2.56 -11.31 -10.57
C ILE A 291 2.22 -12.32 -9.44
N ASP A 292 2.86 -12.12 -8.29
CA ASP A 292 2.69 -12.89 -7.06
C ASP A 292 2.74 -11.89 -5.88
N ILE A 293 1.61 -11.75 -5.18
CA ILE A 293 1.47 -10.80 -4.07
C ILE A 293 2.29 -11.21 -2.84
N ASP A 294 2.47 -12.50 -2.63
CA ASP A 294 3.25 -13.02 -1.50
C ASP A 294 4.74 -12.81 -1.78
N ALA A 295 5.19 -13.06 -3.01
CA ALA A 295 6.58 -12.84 -3.40
C ALA A 295 7.03 -11.38 -3.24
N ILE A 296 6.20 -10.40 -3.62
CA ILE A 296 6.52 -8.98 -3.39
C ILE A 296 6.44 -8.60 -1.90
N THR A 297 5.53 -9.22 -1.15
CA THR A 297 5.44 -9.00 0.30
C THR A 297 6.71 -9.49 1.00
N ASP A 298 7.17 -10.69 0.68
CA ASP A 298 8.42 -11.28 1.18
C ASP A 298 9.64 -10.44 0.76
N GLU A 299 9.67 -9.95 -0.49
CA GLU A 299 10.76 -9.12 -1.00
C GLU A 299 10.88 -7.79 -0.24
N LEU A 300 9.76 -7.09 -0.03
CA LEU A 300 9.72 -5.85 0.76
C LEU A 300 10.12 -6.11 2.22
N ALA A 301 9.72 -7.26 2.76
CA ALA A 301 10.06 -7.66 4.11
C ALA A 301 11.56 -7.99 4.30
N ALA A 302 12.17 -8.63 3.29
CA ALA A 302 13.58 -8.99 3.29
C ALA A 302 14.48 -7.76 3.14
N ASN A 303 14.04 -6.73 2.40
CA ASN A 303 14.84 -5.55 2.05
C ASN A 303 14.40 -4.29 2.82
N ARG A 304 14.23 -4.43 4.14
CA ARG A 304 13.94 -3.30 5.03
C ARG A 304 15.19 -2.47 5.29
N THR A 305 15.21 -1.23 4.81
CA THR A 305 16.35 -0.31 5.03
C THR A 305 16.25 0.51 6.32
N ARG A 306 15.07 0.53 6.96
CA ARG A 306 14.76 1.38 8.13
C ARG A 306 14.03 0.63 9.25
N PRO A 307 14.64 -0.43 9.82
CA PRO A 307 14.04 -1.18 10.92
C PRO A 307 13.71 -0.25 12.11
N ARG A 308 12.63 -0.55 12.85
CA ARG A 308 12.24 0.25 14.02
C ARG A 308 13.32 0.15 15.09
N PRO A 309 13.90 1.26 15.56
CA PRO A 309 14.67 1.24 16.81
C PRO A 309 13.76 0.75 17.94
N GLN A 310 14.27 -0.15 18.79
CA GLN A 310 13.53 -0.63 19.97
C GLN A 310 13.47 0.44 21.06
N ASP A 311 14.47 1.31 21.11
CA ASP A 311 14.57 2.43 22.02
C ASP A 311 14.85 3.73 21.24
N PRO A 312 14.41 4.89 21.74
CA PRO A 312 14.81 6.18 21.19
C PRO A 312 16.35 6.31 21.20
N PRO A 313 16.98 6.73 20.08
CA PRO A 313 18.40 7.02 20.07
C PRO A 313 18.76 8.09 21.10
N ASP A 314 19.86 7.89 21.82
CA ASP A 314 20.36 8.91 22.75
C ASP A 314 20.87 10.13 21.96
N VAL A 315 20.23 11.27 22.20
CA VAL A 315 20.62 12.58 21.63
C VAL A 315 21.29 13.48 22.67
N GLY A 316 21.51 12.96 23.88
CA GLY A 316 21.95 13.71 25.04
C GLY A 316 20.86 14.65 25.59
N GLY A 317 21.23 15.45 26.60
CA GLY A 317 20.33 16.39 27.25
C GLY A 317 19.70 15.87 28.55
N ASN A 318 19.01 16.77 29.25
CA ASN A 318 18.44 16.50 30.58
C ASN A 318 16.90 16.60 30.58
N LEU A 319 16.29 16.83 29.43
CA LEU A 319 14.84 16.91 29.25
C LEU A 319 14.44 16.21 27.95
N THR A 320 13.31 15.53 28.00
CA THR A 320 12.64 14.98 26.82
C THR A 320 11.46 15.87 26.46
N VAL A 321 11.39 16.33 25.20
CA VAL A 321 10.28 17.14 24.68
C VAL A 321 9.65 16.40 23.51
N ALA A 322 8.33 16.27 23.52
CA ALA A 322 7.57 15.59 22.48
C ALA A 322 6.54 16.53 21.85
N SER A 323 6.30 16.37 20.55
CA SER A 323 5.10 16.90 19.88
C SER A 323 4.18 15.72 19.57
N PHE A 324 2.89 15.84 19.87
CA PHE A 324 1.94 14.74 19.72
C PHE A 324 0.60 15.24 19.17
N ASN A 325 0.30 14.86 17.93
CA ASN A 325 -1.04 15.03 17.37
C ASN A 325 -1.97 13.94 17.95
N VAL A 326 -3.00 14.38 18.67
CA VAL A 326 -3.95 13.51 19.38
C VAL A 326 -5.21 13.18 18.57
N LEU A 327 -5.25 13.62 17.30
CA LEU A 327 -6.25 13.30 16.29
C LEU A 327 -7.68 13.69 16.68
N ASN A 328 -7.96 15.00 16.73
CA ASN A 328 -9.24 15.58 17.19
C ASN A 328 -9.71 14.96 18.51
N TYR A 329 -9.03 15.26 19.60
CA TYR A 329 -9.44 14.81 20.94
C TYR A 329 -10.51 15.76 21.50
N PHE A 330 -11.78 15.34 21.38
CA PHE A 330 -12.97 16.06 21.83
C PHE A 330 -13.68 15.26 22.91
N ASP A 331 -13.98 15.89 24.04
CA ASP A 331 -14.53 15.23 25.23
C ASP A 331 -16.03 15.54 25.47
N GLY A 332 -16.68 16.21 24.52
CA GLY A 332 -18.11 16.48 24.56
C GLY A 332 -18.43 17.63 25.51
N ASP A 333 -19.13 17.35 26.61
CA ASP A 333 -19.32 18.31 27.71
C ASP A 333 -18.37 18.06 28.91
N GLY A 334 -17.39 17.17 28.72
CA GLY A 334 -16.45 16.70 29.74
C GLY A 334 -17.10 15.94 30.91
N GLN A 335 -18.37 15.53 30.75
CA GLN A 335 -19.19 14.85 31.76
C GLN A 335 -19.97 13.67 31.15
N ASP A 336 -19.35 12.98 30.19
CA ASP A 336 -19.90 11.84 29.44
C ASP A 336 -21.15 12.18 28.57
N GLY A 337 -21.45 13.47 28.39
CA GLY A 337 -22.46 13.99 27.46
C GLY A 337 -21.83 14.69 26.25
N GLY A 338 -22.66 15.34 25.44
CA GLY A 338 -22.17 16.17 24.31
C GLY A 338 -21.78 15.42 23.03
N PHE A 339 -22.03 14.11 22.94
CA PHE A 339 -21.79 13.30 21.74
C PHE A 339 -23.01 13.24 20.79
N PRO A 340 -22.83 13.13 19.46
CA PRO A 340 -21.55 13.19 18.75
C PRO A 340 -20.94 14.59 18.81
N THR A 341 -19.62 14.64 18.96
CA THR A 341 -18.89 15.91 18.92
C THR A 341 -18.79 16.41 17.47
N SER A 342 -18.39 17.68 17.30
CA SER A 342 -18.24 18.28 15.96
C SER A 342 -17.08 17.69 15.16
N ARG A 343 -16.05 17.15 15.83
CA ARG A 343 -14.91 16.40 15.30
C ARG A 343 -14.47 15.36 16.33
N GLY A 344 -13.77 14.31 15.90
CA GLY A 344 -13.31 13.27 16.82
C GLY A 344 -14.37 12.21 17.10
N ALA A 345 -14.47 11.78 18.35
CA ALA A 345 -15.32 10.68 18.78
C ALA A 345 -16.83 10.95 18.61
N THR A 346 -17.57 10.01 18.01
CA THR A 346 -19.03 10.15 17.84
C THR A 346 -19.81 9.59 19.03
N THR A 347 -19.15 8.83 19.89
CA THR A 347 -19.74 8.22 21.09
C THR A 347 -18.77 8.26 22.27
N VAL A 348 -19.31 8.20 23.49
CA VAL A 348 -18.51 8.07 24.72
C VAL A 348 -17.55 6.88 24.65
N SER A 349 -17.98 5.74 24.10
CA SER A 349 -17.12 4.55 23.96
C SER A 349 -15.93 4.78 23.02
N GLU A 350 -16.12 5.56 21.94
CA GLU A 350 -15.02 5.91 21.04
C GLU A 350 -14.05 6.88 21.70
N PHE A 351 -14.57 7.84 22.46
CA PHE A 351 -13.78 8.78 23.24
C PHE A 351 -12.92 8.05 24.28
N VAL A 352 -13.51 7.19 25.11
CA VAL A 352 -12.76 6.39 26.10
C VAL A 352 -11.65 5.58 25.43
N ARG A 353 -11.95 4.92 24.30
CA ARG A 353 -10.94 4.16 23.54
C ARG A 353 -9.81 5.05 23.00
N GLN A 354 -10.11 6.28 22.57
CA GLN A 354 -9.09 7.25 22.16
C GLN A 354 -8.24 7.67 23.37
N THR A 355 -8.87 8.02 24.48
CA THR A 355 -8.21 8.43 25.73
C THR A 355 -7.24 7.36 26.24
N GLU A 356 -7.68 6.11 26.34
CA GLU A 356 -6.83 5.00 26.79
C GLU A 356 -5.58 4.82 25.92
N LYS A 357 -5.73 4.91 24.60
CA LYS A 357 -4.61 4.82 23.64
C LYS A 357 -3.63 5.98 23.80
N LEU A 358 -4.15 7.20 23.97
CA LEU A 358 -3.32 8.39 24.15
C LEU A 358 -2.59 8.36 25.49
N VAL A 359 -3.25 7.92 26.56
CA VAL A 359 -2.63 7.76 27.89
C VAL A 359 -1.50 6.73 27.84
N ASP A 360 -1.72 5.54 27.28
CA ASP A 360 -0.67 4.51 27.13
C ASP A 360 0.52 5.05 26.30
N ALA A 361 0.25 5.75 25.19
CA ALA A 361 1.29 6.35 24.37
C ALA A 361 2.10 7.43 25.12
N ILE A 362 1.43 8.33 25.86
CA ILE A 362 2.10 9.37 26.65
C ILE A 362 2.95 8.73 27.74
N ILE A 363 2.43 7.75 28.49
CA ILE A 363 3.19 7.07 29.55
C ILE A 363 4.44 6.38 28.98
N ARG A 364 4.34 5.73 27.82
CA ARG A 364 5.48 5.05 27.19
C ARG A 364 6.53 6.02 26.63
N LEU A 365 6.10 7.15 26.08
CA LEU A 365 7.00 8.20 25.59
C LEU A 365 7.74 8.92 26.74
N ASP A 366 7.09 9.02 27.90
CA ASP A 366 7.65 9.53 29.16
C ASP A 366 8.36 10.91 29.06
N ALA A 367 7.89 11.81 28.21
CA ALA A 367 8.49 13.12 28.02
C ALA A 367 8.20 14.07 29.20
N ASP A 368 9.09 15.05 29.40
CA ASP A 368 8.95 16.11 30.40
C ASP A 368 7.98 17.20 29.97
N ILE A 369 7.93 17.49 28.67
CA ILE A 369 7.04 18.48 28.07
C ILE A 369 6.44 17.86 26.80
N TYR A 370 5.12 17.93 26.66
CA TYR A 370 4.42 17.61 25.43
C TYR A 370 3.76 18.86 24.87
N GLY A 371 4.04 19.18 23.61
CA GLY A 371 3.17 20.01 22.78
C GLY A 371 2.11 19.13 22.13
N LEU A 372 0.85 19.31 22.50
CA LEU A 372 -0.28 18.57 21.96
C LEU A 372 -0.90 19.33 20.79
N ILE A 373 -1.27 18.61 19.74
CA ILE A 373 -1.91 19.13 18.52
C ILE A 373 -3.28 18.46 18.38
N GLU A 374 -4.29 19.23 18.00
CA GLU A 374 -5.69 18.77 17.82
C GLU A 374 -6.47 18.44 19.10
N ILE A 375 -6.25 19.19 20.17
CA ILE A 375 -7.13 19.17 21.35
C ILE A 375 -8.36 20.05 21.06
N GLU A 376 -9.56 19.67 21.50
CA GLU A 376 -10.75 20.52 21.43
C GLU A 376 -10.47 21.94 21.97
N ASN A 377 -10.92 22.96 21.22
CA ASN A 377 -10.70 24.36 21.56
C ASN A 377 -11.78 24.88 22.52
N ASP A 378 -11.77 24.34 23.72
CA ASP A 378 -12.68 24.67 24.80
C ASP A 378 -11.95 25.37 25.97
N GLY A 379 -12.65 25.59 27.09
CA GLY A 379 -12.07 26.17 28.28
C GLY A 379 -12.91 25.92 29.51
N GLY A 380 -12.44 26.41 30.66
CA GLY A 380 -13.13 26.25 31.93
C GLY A 380 -12.82 24.92 32.63
N THR A 381 -13.75 24.48 33.47
CA THR A 381 -13.52 23.38 34.41
C THR A 381 -13.41 22.02 33.73
N PHE A 382 -14.20 21.78 32.67
CA PHE A 382 -14.32 20.48 32.00
C PHE A 382 -13.63 20.46 30.64
N GLN A 383 -12.53 21.21 30.48
CA GLN A 383 -11.86 21.31 29.20
C GLN A 383 -11.10 20.01 28.83
N ALA A 384 -11.09 19.64 27.54
CA ALA A 384 -10.49 18.42 27.03
C ALA A 384 -9.01 18.24 27.44
N THR A 385 -8.23 19.32 27.50
CA THR A 385 -6.83 19.27 27.98
C THR A 385 -6.75 18.75 29.43
N ARG A 386 -7.67 19.20 30.29
CA ARG A 386 -7.74 18.74 31.68
C ARG A 386 -8.20 17.29 31.73
N THR A 387 -9.22 16.93 30.97
CA THR A 387 -9.75 15.57 30.90
C THR A 387 -8.65 14.55 30.56
N LEU A 388 -7.80 14.85 29.59
CA LEU A 388 -6.64 14.01 29.25
C LEU A 388 -5.61 13.92 30.40
N VAL A 389 -5.28 15.04 31.05
CA VAL A 389 -4.33 15.07 32.17
C VAL A 389 -4.85 14.33 33.39
N ASP A 390 -6.15 14.42 33.67
CA ASP A 390 -6.78 13.73 34.79
C ASP A 390 -6.80 12.22 34.53
N ALA A 391 -7.12 11.78 33.31
CA ALA A 391 -7.03 10.37 32.91
C ALA A 391 -5.58 9.83 33.03
N LEU A 392 -4.61 10.60 32.54
CA LEU A 392 -3.19 10.27 32.63
C LEU A 392 -2.70 10.13 34.09
N ASN A 393 -3.07 11.07 34.95
CA ASN A 393 -2.68 11.05 36.35
C ASN A 393 -3.42 9.96 37.16
N ALA A 394 -4.65 9.61 36.76
CA ALA A 394 -5.39 8.50 37.34
C ALA A 394 -4.68 7.16 37.04
N GLU A 395 -4.26 6.93 35.80
CA GLU A 395 -3.50 5.74 35.40
C GLU A 395 -2.15 5.64 36.13
N LEU A 396 -1.45 6.77 36.29
CA LEU A 396 -0.18 6.84 37.04
C LEU A 396 -0.35 6.74 38.56
N GLY A 397 -1.58 6.80 39.08
CA GLY A 397 -1.87 6.78 40.52
C GLY A 397 -1.37 8.01 41.29
N ALA A 398 -0.96 9.07 40.59
CA ALA A 398 -0.42 10.29 41.19
C ALA A 398 -0.56 11.48 40.24
N ALA A 399 -0.60 12.69 40.80
CA ALA A 399 -0.58 13.92 40.01
C ALA A 399 0.83 14.19 39.44
N VAL A 400 1.25 13.47 38.40
CA VAL A 400 2.58 13.57 37.76
C VAL A 400 2.60 14.74 36.77
N TYR A 401 1.59 14.82 35.92
CA TYR A 401 1.47 15.82 34.86
C TYR A 401 0.56 16.99 35.27
N ARG A 402 0.87 18.16 34.72
CA ARG A 402 0.04 19.37 34.74
C ARG A 402 -0.08 19.93 33.32
N PHE A 403 -0.99 20.85 33.10
CA PHE A 403 -1.12 21.56 31.83
C PHE A 403 -0.99 23.07 31.99
N VAL A 404 -0.76 23.76 30.87
CA VAL A 404 -0.82 25.22 30.76
C VAL A 404 -2.25 25.59 30.40
N ASP A 405 -2.95 26.31 31.29
CA ASP A 405 -4.32 26.73 31.04
C ASP A 405 -4.35 27.96 30.13
N THR A 406 -4.62 27.72 28.85
CA THR A 406 -4.72 28.77 27.83
C THR A 406 -6.14 29.28 27.65
N GLY A 407 -7.15 28.55 28.15
CA GLY A 407 -8.54 28.75 27.73
C GLY A 407 -8.70 28.50 26.23
N VAL A 408 -9.62 29.24 25.61
CA VAL A 408 -9.85 29.22 24.16
C VAL A 408 -8.82 30.11 23.48
N ILE A 409 -8.15 29.60 22.45
CA ILE A 409 -7.17 30.35 21.63
C ILE A 409 -7.47 30.16 20.14
N GLY A 410 -7.35 31.23 19.35
CA GLY A 410 -7.71 31.18 17.93
C GLY A 410 -9.21 30.97 17.72
N THR A 411 -9.59 30.51 16.52
CA THR A 411 -10.99 30.41 16.08
C THR A 411 -11.39 29.02 15.58
N ASP A 412 -10.44 28.10 15.36
CA ASP A 412 -10.73 26.74 14.92
C ASP A 412 -11.29 25.88 16.07
N ALA A 413 -11.98 24.79 15.74
CA ALA A 413 -12.54 23.89 16.74
C ALA A 413 -11.49 23.12 17.55
N ILE A 414 -10.22 23.15 17.12
CA ILE A 414 -9.08 22.57 17.85
C ILE A 414 -7.99 23.61 18.14
N LYS A 415 -7.29 23.41 19.25
CA LYS A 415 -6.16 24.21 19.72
C LYS A 415 -4.93 23.35 19.97
N GLN A 416 -3.79 24.04 20.05
CA GLN A 416 -2.56 23.47 20.61
C GLN A 416 -2.61 23.57 22.15
N ALA A 417 -1.98 22.62 22.85
CA ALA A 417 -1.91 22.63 24.30
C ALA A 417 -0.54 22.16 24.81
N PHE A 418 -0.20 22.50 26.06
CA PHE A 418 0.98 21.96 26.73
C PHE A 418 0.59 21.13 27.94
N ILE A 419 1.13 19.91 28.04
CA ILE A 419 1.19 19.14 29.28
C ILE A 419 2.66 18.91 29.68
N TYR A 420 2.96 18.84 30.96
CA TYR A 420 4.33 18.75 31.46
C TYR A 420 4.43 18.01 32.79
N LYS A 421 5.57 17.32 33.00
CA LYS A 421 5.91 16.69 34.27
C LYS A 421 6.22 17.77 35.30
N LYS A 422 5.38 17.88 36.33
CA LYS A 422 5.55 18.91 37.36
C LYS A 422 6.84 18.73 38.18
N ALA A 423 7.44 17.54 38.17
CA ALA A 423 8.64 17.23 38.95
C ALA A 423 9.92 17.75 38.28
N THR A 424 9.94 17.88 36.94
CA THR A 424 11.14 18.19 36.17
C THR A 424 11.14 19.62 35.65
N VAL A 425 9.97 20.19 35.37
CA VAL A 425 9.85 21.57 34.86
C VAL A 425 8.79 22.41 35.58
N THR A 426 8.93 23.73 35.49
CA THR A 426 7.91 24.73 35.89
C THR A 426 7.72 25.76 34.79
N PRO A 427 6.49 26.10 34.38
CA PRO A 427 6.24 27.23 33.47
C PRO A 427 6.77 28.56 34.05
N VAL A 428 7.37 29.38 33.20
CA VAL A 428 7.89 30.72 33.54
C VAL A 428 7.20 31.76 32.69
N GLY A 429 6.59 32.75 33.35
CA GLY A 429 5.84 33.80 32.67
C GLY A 429 4.54 33.31 32.04
N ASN A 430 3.90 34.20 31.29
CA ASN A 430 2.68 33.88 30.56
C ASN A 430 3.03 33.12 29.27
N TRP A 431 2.11 32.27 28.81
CA TRP A 431 2.14 31.76 27.45
C TRP A 431 1.91 32.89 26.44
N ALA A 432 2.30 32.65 25.19
CA ALA A 432 2.07 33.57 24.07
C ALA A 432 1.59 32.81 22.84
N ILE A 433 0.92 33.50 21.92
CA ILE A 433 0.49 32.95 20.64
C ILE A 433 1.04 33.79 19.49
N LEU A 434 1.40 33.14 18.39
CA LEU A 434 1.69 33.83 17.13
C LEU A 434 0.38 34.05 16.37
N THR A 435 0.08 35.31 16.06
CA THR A 435 -1.07 35.76 15.27
C THR A 435 -0.63 36.85 14.28
N SER A 436 -1.53 37.29 13.41
CA SER A 436 -1.28 38.43 12.51
C SER A 436 -0.96 39.75 13.25
N GLU A 437 -1.37 39.87 14.52
CA GLU A 437 -1.05 41.03 15.36
C GLU A 437 0.44 41.06 15.76
N VAL A 438 1.06 39.89 15.89
CA VAL A 438 2.49 39.74 16.22
C VAL A 438 3.35 39.79 14.95
N ASP A 439 2.91 39.13 13.88
CA ASP A 439 3.57 39.16 12.58
C ASP A 439 2.52 39.26 11.46
N PRO A 440 2.44 40.37 10.71
CA PRO A 440 1.41 40.58 9.68
C PRO A 440 1.50 39.58 8.50
N ARG A 441 2.56 38.77 8.42
CA ARG A 441 2.67 37.67 7.45
C ARG A 441 1.87 36.43 7.86
N TYR A 442 1.51 36.32 9.13
CA TYR A 442 0.76 35.19 9.66
C TYR A 442 -0.71 35.30 9.24
N ASP A 443 -1.24 34.23 8.64
CA ASP A 443 -2.63 34.18 8.18
C ASP A 443 -3.50 33.43 9.19
N ASP A 444 -4.16 34.19 10.08
CA ASP A 444 -5.06 33.66 11.11
C ASP A 444 -6.26 32.90 10.51
N SER A 445 -6.55 33.03 9.22
CA SER A 445 -7.62 32.28 8.54
C SER A 445 -7.19 30.89 8.04
N ARG A 446 -5.88 30.64 7.98
CA ARG A 446 -5.30 29.39 7.46
C ARG A 446 -4.48 28.62 8.48
N SER A 447 -4.07 29.26 9.57
CA SER A 447 -3.18 28.68 10.57
C SER A 447 -3.74 28.82 11.98
N ARG A 448 -3.76 27.72 12.73
CA ARG A 448 -4.04 27.73 14.17
C ARG A 448 -2.90 28.42 14.92
N PRO A 449 -3.16 29.35 15.87
CA PRO A 449 -2.10 30.10 16.52
C PRO A 449 -1.02 29.19 17.11
N ALA A 450 0.24 29.43 16.75
CA ALA A 450 1.36 28.69 17.33
C ALA A 450 1.51 29.07 18.80
N LEU A 451 1.47 28.09 19.70
CA LEU A 451 1.45 28.32 21.14
C LEU A 451 2.88 28.21 21.71
N ALA A 452 3.33 29.25 22.40
CA ALA A 452 4.64 29.31 23.02
C ALA A 452 4.56 29.34 24.55
N GLN A 453 5.35 28.50 25.23
CA GLN A 453 5.54 28.54 26.68
C GLN A 453 7.01 28.35 27.04
N THR A 454 7.50 29.17 27.97
CA THR A 454 8.83 28.98 28.58
C THR A 454 8.73 28.11 29.82
N PHE A 455 9.64 27.14 29.95
CA PHE A 455 9.77 26.25 31.10
C PHE A 455 11.16 26.39 31.73
N LEU A 456 11.22 26.33 33.05
CA LEU A 456 12.46 26.20 33.84
C LEU A 456 12.71 24.73 34.14
N ALA A 457 13.86 24.21 33.72
CA ALA A 457 14.35 22.88 34.10
C ALA A 457 14.81 22.90 35.55
N LYS A 458 14.16 22.13 36.44
CA LYS A 458 14.47 22.15 37.88
C LYS A 458 15.83 21.57 38.23
N GLY A 459 16.30 20.60 37.43
CA GLY A 459 17.59 19.95 37.65
C GLY A 459 18.80 20.85 37.34
N THR A 460 18.69 21.73 36.34
CA THR A 460 19.81 22.57 35.87
C THR A 460 19.62 24.07 36.15
N GLY A 461 18.38 24.53 36.33
CA GLY A 461 18.04 25.96 36.40
C GLY A 461 17.99 26.66 35.04
N GLU A 462 18.19 25.93 33.94
CA GLU A 462 18.12 26.47 32.58
C GLU A 462 16.67 26.66 32.13
N ARG A 463 16.48 27.51 31.11
CA ARG A 463 15.17 27.79 30.53
C ARG A 463 15.11 27.31 29.09
N ILE A 464 13.95 26.78 28.71
CA ILE A 464 13.62 26.41 27.34
C ILE A 464 12.27 27.00 26.97
N THR A 465 12.16 27.59 25.79
CA THR A 465 10.88 28.00 25.21
C THR A 465 10.48 26.98 24.16
N VAL A 466 9.31 26.37 24.34
CA VAL A 466 8.74 25.39 23.42
C VAL A 466 7.62 26.07 22.64
N VAL A 467 7.54 25.79 21.34
CA VAL A 467 6.49 26.25 20.43
C VAL A 467 5.87 25.03 19.76
N VAL A 468 4.54 24.96 19.74
CA VAL A 468 3.74 23.89 19.10
C VAL A 468 2.66 24.46 18.19
#